data_AF-A0AAJ2C3W1-F1
#
_entry.id   AF-A0AAJ2C3W1-F1
#
_cell.length_a   1.000
_cell.length_b   1.000
_cell.length_c   1.000
_cell.angle_alpha   90.00
_cell.angle_beta   90.00
_cell.angle_gamma   90.00
#
_symmetry.space_group_name_H-M   'P 1'
#
loop_
_entity.id
_entity.type
_entity.pdbx_description
1 polymer ?
#
loop_
_entity_poly.entity_id
_entity_poly.type
_entity_poly.pdbx_seq_one_letter_code
_entity_poly.pdbx_strand_id
1 'polypeptide(L)'
;MARRKLFIPEEVKEDIRKHLSERYPIALDGYNSANEEEDTLTGDLGATLRIKNQKVFVEKGQKELPGYWKWSIDYHKFRGRGPGATENKLGADGIFELKLIVGTQVEKKSLMFQSKINLTNNDPKLINETIKLTTWREASFILNFTSTEFEAIDLDSIIATRGRRTNNMNVIPLDKFIGHNFLDCIVGDVDLKYDAISRKLTWRTTSGQFVATKFSIPQRISINITAPNNPFDHDLRFEKEILHDEIHNYRMDASEEEILSLNDNYTENEIKEARTSKALIYHSDRFSLGDSFLDSIMNRRMQEINSAYESLKRKK
;
A
#
# COMPACT_ATOMS: atom_id res chain seq x y z
N MET A 1 12.65 -13.41 4.82
CA MET A 1 11.72 -14.52 4.50
C MET A 1 10.89 -14.08 3.32
N ALA A 2 10.39 -14.97 2.47
CA ALA A 2 9.49 -14.53 1.40
C ALA A 2 8.17 -14.08 2.00
N ARG A 3 7.66 -12.90 1.59
CA ARG A 3 6.37 -12.38 2.05
C ARG A 3 5.26 -13.37 1.69
N ARG A 4 4.33 -13.57 2.62
CA ARG A 4 3.16 -14.43 2.38
C ARG A 4 2.25 -13.76 1.34
N LYS A 5 2.05 -14.40 0.20
CA LYS A 5 1.09 -13.95 -0.81
C LYS A 5 -0.32 -14.43 -0.43
N LEU A 6 -1.31 -13.55 -0.58
CA LEU A 6 -2.71 -13.91 -0.43
C LEU A 6 -3.14 -14.74 -1.65
N PHE A 7 -3.59 -15.97 -1.43
CA PHE A 7 -4.21 -16.72 -2.51
C PHE A 7 -5.63 -16.20 -2.76
N ILE A 8 -5.89 -15.76 -3.99
CA ILE A 8 -7.21 -15.29 -4.44
C ILE A 8 -7.62 -16.14 -5.64
N PRO A 9 -8.72 -16.91 -5.56
CA PRO A 9 -9.22 -17.66 -6.70
C PRO A 9 -9.59 -16.75 -7.87
N GLU A 10 -9.44 -17.23 -9.10
CA GLU A 10 -9.68 -16.42 -10.30
C GLU A 10 -11.13 -15.95 -10.39
N GLU A 11 -12.09 -16.77 -10.00
CA GLU A 11 -13.51 -16.39 -9.95
C GLU A 11 -13.75 -15.21 -9.00
N VAL A 12 -13.02 -15.17 -7.87
CA VAL A 12 -13.07 -14.05 -6.93
C VAL A 12 -12.37 -12.82 -7.53
N LYS A 13 -11.24 -12.99 -8.21
CA LYS A 13 -10.55 -11.88 -8.88
C LYS A 13 -11.42 -11.26 -9.97
N GLU A 14 -12.05 -12.08 -10.81
CA GLU A 14 -12.97 -11.64 -11.86
C GLU A 14 -14.16 -10.86 -11.29
N ASP A 15 -14.76 -11.35 -10.20
CA ASP A 15 -15.88 -10.66 -9.54
C ASP A 15 -15.43 -9.29 -8.95
N ILE A 16 -14.23 -9.23 -8.37
CA ILE A 16 -13.65 -7.95 -7.91
C ILE A 16 -13.36 -7.01 -9.09
N ARG A 17 -12.73 -7.50 -10.16
CA ARG A 17 -12.42 -6.70 -11.36
C ARG A 17 -13.70 -6.14 -11.99
N LYS A 18 -14.76 -6.96 -12.04
CA LYS A 18 -16.08 -6.53 -12.51
C LYS A 18 -16.61 -5.39 -11.63
N HIS A 19 -16.61 -5.54 -10.31
CA HIS A 19 -17.03 -4.47 -9.39
C HIS A 19 -16.22 -3.18 -9.60
N LEU A 20 -14.89 -3.28 -9.73
CA LEU A 20 -14.04 -2.13 -10.01
C LEU A 20 -14.41 -1.46 -11.35
N SER A 21 -14.60 -2.24 -12.42
CA SER A 21 -14.98 -1.71 -13.74
C SER A 21 -16.34 -1.03 -13.77
N GLU A 22 -17.28 -1.48 -12.93
CA GLU A 22 -18.63 -0.90 -12.81
C GLU A 22 -18.62 0.38 -11.95
N ARG A 23 -17.81 0.42 -10.90
CA ARG A 23 -17.79 1.53 -9.92
C ARG A 23 -16.81 2.63 -10.26
N TYR A 24 -15.72 2.31 -10.93
CA TYR A 24 -14.68 3.28 -11.26
C TYR A 24 -15.19 4.45 -12.13
N PRO A 25 -15.99 4.24 -13.19
CA PRO A 25 -16.56 5.35 -13.96
C PRO A 25 -17.45 6.26 -13.11
N ILE A 26 -18.19 5.70 -12.14
CA ILE A 26 -19.05 6.48 -11.23
C ILE A 26 -18.20 7.39 -10.32
N ALA A 27 -17.10 6.86 -9.78
CA ALA A 27 -16.17 7.66 -8.98
C ALA A 27 -15.50 8.77 -9.82
N LEU A 28 -15.18 8.47 -11.09
CA LEU A 28 -14.61 9.45 -12.01
C LEU A 28 -15.62 10.57 -12.35
N ASP A 29 -16.88 10.23 -12.59
CA ASP A 29 -17.95 11.21 -12.82
C ASP A 29 -18.13 12.15 -11.62
N GLY A 30 -17.91 11.64 -10.39
CA GLY A 30 -17.89 12.41 -9.16
C GLY A 30 -16.81 13.49 -9.10
N TYR A 31 -15.75 13.39 -9.91
CA TYR A 31 -14.59 14.29 -9.84
C TYR A 31 -14.97 15.75 -9.93
N ASN A 32 -15.79 16.13 -10.91
CA ASN A 32 -16.14 17.54 -11.14
C ASN A 32 -16.95 18.15 -9.98
N SER A 33 -17.58 17.32 -9.15
CA SER A 33 -18.35 17.78 -8.00
C SER A 33 -17.53 17.84 -6.71
N ALA A 34 -16.34 17.23 -6.68
CA ALA A 34 -15.55 17.02 -5.46
C ALA A 34 -14.09 17.52 -5.56
N ASN A 35 -13.65 18.00 -6.73
CA ASN A 35 -12.24 18.36 -7.00
C ASN A 35 -11.70 19.61 -6.30
N GLU A 36 -12.52 20.31 -5.50
CA GLU A 36 -12.05 21.44 -4.71
C GLU A 36 -11.13 21.00 -3.56
N GLU A 37 -11.36 19.80 -3.01
CA GLU A 37 -10.59 19.25 -1.90
C GLU A 37 -10.20 17.79 -2.15
N GLU A 38 -8.90 17.50 -2.07
CA GLU A 38 -8.32 16.14 -2.18
C GLU A 38 -8.96 15.16 -1.19
N ASP A 39 -9.25 15.69 -0.01
CA ASP A 39 -9.92 15.00 1.07
C ASP A 39 -11.30 14.46 0.70
N THR A 40 -12.03 15.23 -0.11
CA THR A 40 -13.39 14.95 -0.56
C THR A 40 -13.36 13.93 -1.69
N LEU A 41 -12.49 14.09 -2.69
CA LEU A 41 -12.29 13.09 -3.75
C LEU A 41 -11.89 11.72 -3.20
N THR A 42 -10.97 11.70 -2.25
CA THR A 42 -10.54 10.46 -1.59
C THR A 42 -11.70 9.81 -0.84
N GLY A 43 -12.53 10.61 -0.18
CA GLY A 43 -13.74 10.13 0.49
C GLY A 43 -14.76 9.55 -0.48
N ASP A 44 -15.00 10.23 -1.60
CA ASP A 44 -15.96 9.83 -2.64
C ASP A 44 -15.52 8.55 -3.36
N LEU A 45 -14.25 8.46 -3.78
CA LEU A 45 -13.66 7.25 -4.35
C LEU A 45 -13.80 6.07 -3.37
N GLY A 46 -13.38 6.26 -2.12
CA GLY A 46 -13.44 5.22 -1.11
C GLY A 46 -14.88 4.77 -0.84
N ALA A 47 -15.84 5.69 -0.81
CA ALA A 47 -17.26 5.37 -0.63
C ALA A 47 -17.84 4.58 -1.82
N THR A 48 -17.42 4.94 -3.04
CA THR A 48 -17.87 4.33 -4.30
C THR A 48 -17.30 2.93 -4.50
N LEU A 49 -16.02 2.72 -4.19
CA LEU A 49 -15.37 1.41 -4.31
C LEU A 49 -15.68 0.46 -3.14
N ARG A 50 -16.03 0.98 -1.97
CA ARG A 50 -16.36 0.14 -0.81
C ARG A 50 -17.56 -0.74 -1.10
N ILE A 51 -17.44 -2.02 -0.77
CA ILE A 51 -18.52 -2.98 -0.92
C ILE A 51 -18.53 -3.95 0.26
N LYS A 52 -19.73 -4.25 0.77
CA LYS A 52 -19.92 -5.27 1.80
C LYS A 52 -19.67 -6.67 1.23
N ASN A 53 -19.64 -7.67 2.11
CA ASN A 53 -19.45 -9.07 1.75
C ASN A 53 -20.25 -9.49 0.51
N GLN A 54 -19.54 -9.71 -0.59
CA GLN A 54 -20.01 -10.41 -1.78
C GLN A 54 -19.76 -11.91 -1.60
N LYS A 55 -20.49 -12.74 -2.33
CA LYS A 55 -20.41 -14.20 -2.21
C LYS A 55 -20.19 -14.79 -3.60
N VAL A 56 -19.07 -15.47 -3.78
CA VAL A 56 -18.66 -16.09 -5.05
C VAL A 56 -18.50 -17.59 -4.83
N PHE A 57 -18.98 -18.40 -5.78
CA PHE A 57 -18.74 -19.84 -5.77
C PHE A 57 -17.47 -20.12 -6.56
N VAL A 58 -16.50 -20.78 -5.93
CA VAL A 58 -15.22 -21.19 -6.54
C VAL A 58 -15.30 -22.66 -6.89
N GLU A 59 -15.04 -22.99 -8.15
CA GLU A 59 -15.14 -24.35 -8.65
C GLU A 59 -13.91 -25.19 -8.27
N LYS A 60 -14.03 -26.52 -8.39
CA LYS A 60 -13.01 -27.51 -7.98
C LYS A 60 -11.65 -27.42 -8.72
N GLY A 61 -11.49 -26.50 -9.67
CA GLY A 61 -10.32 -26.39 -10.53
C GLY A 61 -9.11 -25.67 -9.91
N GLN A 62 -9.30 -24.92 -8.81
CA GLN A 62 -8.22 -24.14 -8.19
C GLN A 62 -7.85 -24.68 -6.80
N LYS A 63 -6.54 -24.72 -6.55
CA LYS A 63 -5.84 -25.72 -5.73
C LYS A 63 -6.18 -25.85 -4.25
N GLU A 64 -7.07 -25.05 -3.63
CA GLU A 64 -7.09 -25.02 -2.16
C GLU A 64 -8.46 -25.26 -1.49
N LEU A 65 -9.59 -24.65 -1.89
CA LEU A 65 -10.90 -24.96 -1.24
C LEU A 65 -12.10 -24.62 -2.17
N PRO A 66 -12.77 -25.60 -2.80
CA PRO A 66 -14.01 -25.34 -3.54
C PRO A 66 -15.13 -24.92 -2.59
N GLY A 67 -16.06 -24.11 -3.08
CA GLY A 67 -17.23 -23.67 -2.32
C GLY A 67 -17.40 -22.16 -2.31
N TYR A 68 -18.14 -21.66 -1.32
CA TYR A 68 -18.45 -20.23 -1.26
C TYR A 68 -17.38 -19.43 -0.55
N TRP A 69 -16.78 -18.52 -1.29
CA TRP A 69 -15.89 -17.48 -0.81
C TRP A 69 -16.71 -16.22 -0.58
N LYS A 70 -16.33 -15.42 0.42
CA LYS A 70 -16.83 -14.07 0.56
C LYS A 70 -15.69 -13.07 0.49
N TRP A 71 -15.95 -11.94 -0.14
CA TRP A 71 -14.97 -10.87 -0.24
C TRP A 71 -15.61 -9.51 0.02
N SER A 72 -14.84 -8.56 0.53
CA SER A 72 -15.26 -7.16 0.68
C SER A 72 -14.08 -6.23 0.47
N ILE A 73 -14.34 -5.02 -0.01
CA ILE A 73 -13.35 -3.94 -0.05
C ILE A 73 -13.79 -2.89 0.95
N ASP A 74 -12.88 -2.56 1.87
CA ASP A 74 -13.01 -1.46 2.80
C ASP A 74 -11.91 -0.42 2.54
N TYR A 75 -12.15 0.79 3.05
CA TYR A 75 -11.21 1.89 2.97
C TYR A 75 -11.19 2.65 4.30
N HIS A 76 -10.00 3.08 4.72
CA HIS A 76 -9.82 3.90 5.90
C HIS A 76 -8.94 5.11 5.58
N LYS A 77 -9.44 6.30 5.94
CA LYS A 77 -8.70 7.55 5.82
C LYS A 77 -7.94 7.86 7.10
N PHE A 78 -6.63 8.07 6.99
CA PHE A 78 -5.78 8.59 8.05
C PHE A 78 -6.00 10.10 8.21
N ARG A 79 -7.06 10.50 8.91
CA ARG A 79 -7.31 11.93 9.16
C ARG A 79 -6.40 12.49 10.25
N GLY A 80 -5.88 13.70 10.05
CA GLY A 80 -5.36 14.54 11.12
C GLY A 80 -4.91 15.90 10.60
N ARG A 81 -5.32 16.99 11.26
CA ARG A 81 -4.75 18.32 11.03
C ARG A 81 -3.85 18.68 12.21
N GLY A 82 -2.76 19.37 11.93
CA GLY A 82 -1.89 19.98 12.95
C GLY A 82 -0.66 19.14 13.36
N PRO A 83 0.11 19.67 14.34
CA PRO A 83 1.34 19.06 14.81
C PRO A 83 1.05 17.67 15.42
N GLY A 84 1.63 16.62 14.83
CA GLY A 84 1.42 15.24 15.29
C GLY A 84 0.27 14.49 14.60
N ALA A 85 -0.33 15.05 13.55
CA ALA A 85 -1.24 14.29 12.69
C ALA A 85 -0.59 12.99 12.17
N THR A 86 -1.38 11.91 12.13
CA THR A 86 -0.98 10.60 11.62
C THR A 86 -0.35 10.69 10.22
N GLU A 87 -0.97 11.47 9.34
CA GLU A 87 -0.52 11.73 7.97
C GLU A 87 0.91 12.30 7.95
N ASN A 88 1.24 13.23 8.85
CA ASN A 88 2.59 13.80 8.95
C ASN A 88 3.65 12.77 9.34
N LYS A 89 3.27 11.66 10.00
CA LYS A 89 4.16 10.59 10.42
C LYS A 89 4.27 9.50 9.35
N LEU A 90 3.13 9.10 8.77
CA LEU A 90 3.08 8.02 7.78
C LEU A 90 3.49 8.47 6.37
N GLY A 91 3.16 9.72 6.01
CA GLY A 91 3.14 10.19 4.62
C GLY A 91 2.00 9.60 3.80
N ALA A 92 0.89 9.21 4.45
CA ALA A 92 -0.22 8.51 3.81
C ALA A 92 -1.57 9.14 4.22
N ASP A 93 -2.47 9.27 3.24
CA ASP A 93 -3.84 9.74 3.46
C ASP A 93 -4.78 8.62 3.83
N GLY A 94 -4.48 7.38 3.42
CA GLY A 94 -5.37 6.26 3.71
C GLY A 94 -4.83 4.90 3.32
N ILE A 95 -5.69 3.90 3.50
CA ILE A 95 -5.42 2.49 3.25
C ILE A 95 -6.66 1.79 2.68
N PHE A 96 -6.48 1.08 1.58
CA PHE A 96 -7.45 0.12 1.06
C PHE A 96 -7.22 -1.24 1.72
N GLU A 97 -8.30 -1.92 2.08
CA GLU A 97 -8.25 -3.29 2.61
C GLU A 97 -9.18 -4.21 1.79
N LEU A 98 -8.60 -5.27 1.21
CA LEU A 98 -9.35 -6.40 0.71
C LEU A 98 -9.46 -7.44 1.82
N LYS A 99 -10.68 -7.87 2.12
CA LYS A 99 -10.95 -8.95 3.06
C LYS A 99 -11.50 -10.15 2.32
N LEU A 100 -10.92 -11.32 2.55
CA LEU A 100 -11.40 -12.62 2.07
C LEU A 100 -11.85 -13.48 3.25
N ILE A 101 -12.97 -14.17 3.10
CA ILE A 101 -13.52 -15.07 4.11
C ILE A 101 -13.81 -16.42 3.46
N VAL A 102 -13.20 -17.48 3.99
CA VAL A 102 -13.35 -18.86 3.52
C VAL A 102 -13.57 -19.77 4.71
N GLY A 103 -14.77 -20.33 4.83
CA GLY A 103 -15.17 -21.05 6.05
C GLY A 103 -15.01 -20.16 7.29
N THR A 104 -14.07 -20.52 8.17
CA THR A 104 -13.73 -19.77 9.39
C THR A 104 -12.52 -18.85 9.23
N GLN A 105 -11.77 -18.97 8.14
CA GLN A 105 -10.58 -18.17 7.91
C GLN A 105 -10.95 -16.79 7.38
N VAL A 106 -10.30 -15.77 7.94
CA VAL A 106 -10.41 -14.38 7.50
C VAL A 106 -9.02 -13.90 7.15
N GLU A 107 -8.81 -13.60 5.88
CA GLU A 107 -7.56 -13.03 5.40
C GLU A 107 -7.80 -11.58 4.99
N LYS A 108 -6.77 -10.75 5.20
CA LYS A 108 -6.77 -9.36 4.77
C LYS A 108 -5.52 -9.11 3.95
N LYS A 109 -5.65 -8.18 3.01
CA LYS A 109 -4.54 -7.61 2.28
C LYS A 109 -4.78 -6.11 2.16
N SER A 110 -3.74 -5.33 2.40
CA SER A 110 -3.89 -3.88 2.48
C SER A 110 -2.86 -3.14 1.62
N LEU A 111 -3.22 -1.92 1.27
CA LEU A 111 -2.45 -1.05 0.38
C LEU A 111 -2.63 0.40 0.82
N MET A 112 -1.56 1.05 1.26
CA MET A 112 -1.57 2.45 1.65
C MET A 112 -1.43 3.36 0.43
N PHE A 113 -1.89 4.60 0.56
CA PHE A 113 -1.70 5.59 -0.48
C PHE A 113 -1.58 7.00 0.09
N GLN A 114 -0.89 7.84 -0.67
CA GLN A 114 -0.97 9.30 -0.58
C GLN A 114 -1.69 9.81 -1.82
N SER A 115 -2.71 10.63 -1.63
CA SER A 115 -3.46 11.23 -2.71
C SER A 115 -2.88 12.59 -3.12
N LYS A 116 -3.11 12.96 -4.38
CA LYS A 116 -2.87 14.30 -4.96
C LYS A 116 -3.93 14.61 -6.00
N ILE A 117 -4.31 15.89 -6.13
CA ILE A 117 -5.12 16.37 -7.25
C ILE A 117 -4.20 16.98 -8.31
N ASN A 118 -4.38 16.54 -9.57
CA ASN A 118 -3.68 17.03 -10.75
C ASN A 118 -2.19 17.23 -10.49
N LEU A 119 -1.49 16.17 -10.09
CA LEU A 119 -0.07 16.20 -9.76
C LEU A 119 0.70 17.09 -10.73
N THR A 120 1.07 18.27 -10.26
CA THR A 120 1.70 19.31 -11.07
C THR A 120 3.23 19.19 -11.01
N ASN A 121 3.91 20.15 -11.62
CA ASN A 121 5.36 20.22 -11.54
C ASN A 121 5.78 20.72 -10.16
N ASN A 122 6.51 19.86 -9.44
CA ASN A 122 7.37 20.20 -8.30
C ASN A 122 6.61 20.48 -6.99
N ASP A 123 6.08 19.42 -6.39
CA ASP A 123 5.58 19.42 -5.00
C ASP A 123 6.64 18.83 -4.04
N PRO A 124 7.37 19.67 -3.28
CA PRO A 124 8.35 19.20 -2.30
C PRO A 124 7.71 18.44 -1.13
N LYS A 125 6.45 18.73 -0.79
CA LYS A 125 5.76 18.03 0.31
C LYS A 125 5.47 16.60 -0.08
N LEU A 126 5.03 16.39 -1.32
CA LEU A 126 4.83 15.05 -1.86
C LEU A 126 6.11 14.21 -1.78
N ILE A 127 7.29 14.79 -2.06
CA ILE A 127 8.55 14.04 -1.89
C ILE A 127 8.75 13.61 -0.44
N ASN A 128 8.53 14.51 0.51
CA ASN A 128 8.68 14.19 1.93
C ASN A 128 7.71 13.09 2.38
N GLU A 129 6.46 13.14 1.91
CA GLU A 129 5.44 12.11 2.15
C GLU A 129 5.82 10.77 1.51
N THR A 130 6.26 10.81 0.25
CA THR A 130 6.68 9.63 -0.52
C THR A 130 7.88 8.94 0.13
N ILE A 131 8.87 9.71 0.62
CA ILE A 131 10.03 9.15 1.35
C ILE A 131 9.57 8.42 2.61
N LYS A 132 8.62 8.96 3.38
CA LYS A 132 8.08 8.28 4.57
C LYS A 132 7.38 6.97 4.21
N LEU A 133 6.60 6.98 3.12
CA LEU A 133 5.92 5.81 2.59
C LEU A 133 6.85 4.67 2.16
N THR A 134 8.14 4.94 1.91
CA THR A 134 9.11 3.89 1.55
C THR A 134 9.28 2.82 2.65
N THR A 135 8.81 3.10 3.87
CA THR A 135 8.69 2.13 4.96
C THR A 135 7.76 0.97 4.62
N TRP A 136 6.77 1.20 3.74
CA TRP A 136 5.82 0.22 3.22
C TRP A 136 5.84 0.21 1.68
N ARG A 137 7.00 0.43 1.07
CA ARG A 137 7.15 0.64 -0.38
C ARG A 137 6.39 -0.37 -1.24
N GLU A 138 6.41 -1.66 -0.88
CA GLU A 138 5.76 -2.73 -1.64
C GLU A 138 4.23 -2.80 -1.42
N ALA A 139 3.71 -2.01 -0.49
CA ALA A 139 2.30 -1.88 -0.15
C ALA A 139 1.86 -0.41 -0.11
N SER A 140 2.47 0.44 -0.93
CA SER A 140 2.16 1.87 -0.99
C SER A 140 2.29 2.42 -2.41
N PHE A 141 1.48 3.42 -2.74
CA PHE A 141 1.51 4.11 -4.03
C PHE A 141 1.02 5.56 -3.90
N ILE A 142 1.22 6.36 -4.94
CA ILE A 142 0.64 7.70 -5.05
C ILE A 142 -0.61 7.63 -5.93
N LEU A 143 -1.74 8.11 -5.39
CA LEU A 143 -3.01 8.23 -6.09
C LEU A 143 -3.15 9.66 -6.62
N ASN A 144 -3.06 9.84 -7.93
CA ASN A 144 -3.26 11.13 -8.56
C ASN A 144 -4.67 11.21 -9.19
N PHE A 145 -5.49 12.14 -8.71
CA PHE A 145 -6.80 12.42 -9.28
C PHE A 145 -6.68 13.42 -10.43
N THR A 146 -7.15 13.04 -11.61
CA THR A 146 -7.33 13.97 -12.73
C THR A 146 -8.80 13.96 -13.17
N SER A 147 -9.18 14.94 -14.00
CA SER A 147 -10.54 15.02 -14.54
C SER A 147 -10.91 13.90 -15.50
N THR A 148 -9.92 13.18 -16.04
CA THR A 148 -10.12 12.14 -17.05
C THR A 148 -9.82 10.74 -16.55
N GLU A 149 -8.98 10.62 -15.51
CA GLU A 149 -8.57 9.33 -14.96
C GLU A 149 -8.00 9.50 -13.55
N PHE A 150 -8.18 8.50 -12.69
CA PHE A 150 -7.43 8.39 -11.44
C PHE A 150 -6.24 7.46 -11.67
N GLU A 151 -5.07 7.96 -11.34
CA GLU A 151 -3.79 7.36 -11.68
C GLU A 151 -3.14 6.78 -10.43
N ALA A 152 -2.60 5.58 -10.54
CA ALA A 152 -1.69 4.98 -9.56
C ALA A 152 -0.25 5.11 -10.07
N ILE A 153 0.62 5.67 -9.22
CA ILE A 153 2.03 5.92 -9.51
C ILE A 153 2.88 5.28 -8.43
N ASP A 154 3.94 4.57 -8.81
CA ASP A 154 4.87 3.98 -7.86
C ASP A 154 5.74 5.03 -7.15
N LEU A 155 6.14 4.75 -5.91
CA LEU A 155 6.92 5.69 -5.09
C LEU A 155 8.28 6.01 -5.72
N ASP A 156 8.92 5.03 -6.36
CA ASP A 156 10.26 5.20 -6.92
C ASP A 156 10.25 6.21 -8.08
N SER A 157 9.23 6.16 -8.93
CA SER A 157 9.00 7.13 -10.00
C SER A 157 8.88 8.56 -9.45
N ILE A 158 8.13 8.73 -8.36
CA ILE A 158 7.91 10.05 -7.73
C ILE A 158 9.21 10.58 -7.11
N ILE A 159 9.97 9.73 -6.42
CA ILE A 159 11.27 10.08 -5.84
C ILE A 159 12.27 10.41 -6.95
N ALA A 160 12.33 9.60 -8.00
CA ALA A 160 13.25 9.78 -9.13
C ALA A 160 13.05 11.13 -9.84
N THR A 161 11.80 11.57 -9.98
CA THR A 161 11.44 12.85 -10.61
C THR A 161 11.38 14.01 -9.63
N ARG A 162 11.67 13.79 -8.35
CA ARG A 162 11.59 14.80 -7.29
C ARG A 162 10.19 15.42 -7.18
N GLY A 163 9.15 14.59 -7.25
CA GLY A 163 7.76 15.01 -7.09
C GLY A 163 7.23 15.76 -8.30
N ARG A 164 7.86 15.59 -9.47
CA ARG A 164 7.43 16.21 -10.72
C ARG A 164 6.71 15.18 -11.58
N ARG A 165 5.57 15.58 -12.14
CA ARG A 165 4.95 14.84 -13.24
C ARG A 165 5.89 14.87 -14.45
N THR A 166 6.19 13.72 -15.02
CA THR A 166 6.98 13.61 -16.26
C THR A 166 6.33 12.60 -17.18
N ASN A 167 6.51 12.76 -18.50
CA ASN A 167 5.93 11.83 -19.49
C ASN A 167 6.50 10.41 -19.39
N ASN A 168 7.68 10.23 -18.78
CA ASN A 168 8.33 8.94 -18.59
C ASN A 168 7.91 8.24 -17.29
N MET A 169 7.00 8.82 -16.53
CA MET A 169 6.53 8.25 -15.27
C MET A 169 5.64 7.05 -15.57
N ASN A 170 5.86 5.94 -14.86
CA ASN A 170 4.99 4.78 -14.98
C ASN A 170 3.65 5.09 -14.31
N VAL A 171 2.60 5.16 -15.10
CA VAL A 171 1.27 5.60 -14.69
C VAL A 171 0.30 4.52 -15.09
N ILE A 172 -0.42 4.00 -14.11
CA ILE A 172 -1.38 2.93 -14.31
C ILE A 172 -2.75 3.46 -13.89
N PRO A 173 -3.80 3.32 -14.71
CA PRO A 173 -5.16 3.61 -14.28
C PRO A 173 -5.49 2.86 -12.98
N LEU A 174 -6.12 3.53 -12.02
CA LEU A 174 -6.31 3.00 -10.67
C LEU A 174 -7.08 1.67 -10.67
N ASP A 175 -8.11 1.55 -11.48
CA ASP A 175 -8.90 0.33 -11.66
C ASP A 175 -8.04 -0.85 -12.13
N LYS A 176 -7.14 -0.61 -13.09
CA LYS A 176 -6.19 -1.60 -13.58
C LYS A 176 -5.14 -1.93 -12.54
N PHE A 177 -4.64 -0.93 -11.81
CA PHE A 177 -3.64 -1.13 -10.75
C PHE A 177 -4.21 -1.97 -9.61
N ILE A 178 -5.42 -1.68 -9.14
CA ILE A 178 -6.07 -2.51 -8.12
C ILE A 178 -6.45 -3.88 -8.72
N GLY A 179 -7.09 -3.91 -9.89
CA GLY A 179 -7.60 -5.13 -10.52
C GLY A 179 -6.54 -6.13 -10.99
N HIS A 180 -5.30 -5.68 -11.22
CA HIS A 180 -4.19 -6.56 -11.61
C HIS A 180 -3.11 -6.55 -10.53
N ASN A 181 -2.37 -5.46 -10.37
CA ASN A 181 -1.18 -5.44 -9.51
C ASN A 181 -1.51 -5.80 -8.05
N PHE A 182 -2.61 -5.26 -7.52
CA PHE A 182 -3.01 -5.58 -6.15
C PHE A 182 -3.65 -6.97 -6.04
N LEU A 183 -4.53 -7.41 -6.96
CA LEU A 183 -5.11 -8.76 -6.88
C LEU A 183 -4.10 -9.89 -7.16
N ASP A 184 -3.11 -9.64 -8.02
CA ASP A 184 -2.08 -10.61 -8.39
C ASP A 184 -0.88 -10.63 -7.44
N CYS A 185 -0.98 -9.90 -6.32
CA CYS A 185 0.07 -9.86 -5.30
C CYS A 185 1.42 -9.37 -5.80
N ILE A 186 1.40 -8.45 -6.77
CA ILE A 186 2.55 -7.62 -7.14
C ILE A 186 2.74 -6.52 -6.11
N VAL A 187 1.65 -5.89 -5.67
CA VAL A 187 1.64 -4.85 -4.60
C VAL A 187 0.68 -5.21 -3.48
N GLY A 188 0.88 -4.57 -2.33
CA GLY A 188 0.10 -4.78 -1.10
C GLY A 188 0.72 -5.86 -0.21
N ASP A 189 0.24 -5.93 1.03
CA ASP A 189 0.78 -6.84 2.03
C ASP A 189 -0.32 -7.41 2.93
N VAL A 190 -0.16 -8.67 3.36
CA VAL A 190 -1.15 -9.38 4.19
C VAL A 190 -0.95 -9.19 5.69
N ASP A 191 0.24 -8.75 6.10
CA ASP A 191 0.60 -8.45 7.47
C ASP A 191 0.43 -6.95 7.79
N LEU A 192 0.38 -6.09 6.77
CA LEU A 192 -0.05 -4.69 6.90
C LEU A 192 -1.56 -4.62 7.16
N LYS A 193 -1.97 -4.16 8.35
CA LYS A 193 -3.39 -4.06 8.73
C LYS A 193 -3.64 -2.80 9.53
N TYR A 194 -4.81 -2.20 9.33
CA TYR A 194 -5.28 -1.13 10.18
C TYR A 194 -6.53 -1.57 10.95
N ASP A 195 -6.44 -1.59 12.28
CA ASP A 195 -7.61 -1.77 13.13
C ASP A 195 -8.15 -0.42 13.57
N ALA A 196 -9.29 -0.03 13.00
CA ALA A 196 -9.96 1.22 13.32
C ALA A 196 -10.58 1.28 14.74
N ILE A 197 -10.73 0.15 15.45
CA ILE A 197 -11.24 0.12 16.83
C ILE A 197 -10.11 0.46 17.80
N SER A 198 -9.03 -0.32 17.81
CA SER A 198 -7.84 -0.03 18.63
C SER A 198 -7.00 1.14 18.09
N ARG A 199 -7.29 1.55 16.85
CA ARG A 199 -6.59 2.54 16.04
C ARG A 199 -5.12 2.20 15.81
N LYS A 200 -4.80 0.91 15.68
CA LYS A 200 -3.43 0.44 15.49
C LYS A 200 -3.17 0.09 14.03
N LEU A 201 -2.06 0.58 13.51
CA LEU A 201 -1.45 0.07 12.27
C LEU A 201 -0.43 -0.98 12.67
N THR A 202 -0.54 -2.19 12.13
CA THR A 202 0.35 -3.31 12.40
C THR A 202 1.01 -3.77 11.10
N TRP A 203 2.27 -4.20 11.18
CA TRP A 203 2.97 -4.85 10.08
C TRP A 203 4.08 -5.76 10.60
N ARG A 204 4.55 -6.68 9.73
CA ARG A 204 5.75 -7.46 9.97
C ARG A 204 6.97 -6.73 9.44
N THR A 205 8.06 -6.69 10.20
CA THR A 205 9.32 -6.06 9.81
C THR A 205 10.22 -7.00 9.02
N THR A 206 11.29 -6.47 8.40
CA THR A 206 12.34 -7.27 7.76
C THR A 206 13.08 -8.22 8.71
N SER A 207 13.06 -7.94 10.02
CA SER A 207 13.56 -8.87 11.05
C SER A 207 12.57 -9.97 11.44
N GLY A 208 11.37 -9.97 10.84
CA GLY A 208 10.28 -10.92 11.13
C GLY A 208 9.40 -10.54 12.31
N GLN A 209 9.71 -9.46 13.01
CA GLN A 209 8.96 -8.98 14.19
C GLN A 209 7.62 -8.37 13.78
N PHE A 210 6.55 -8.66 14.50
CA PHE A 210 5.29 -7.93 14.37
C PHE A 210 5.31 -6.69 15.25
N VAL A 211 5.22 -5.52 14.63
CA VAL A 211 5.14 -4.24 15.32
C VAL A 211 3.78 -3.58 15.14
N ALA A 212 3.43 -2.72 16.09
CA ALA A 212 2.21 -1.92 16.05
C ALA A 212 2.50 -0.48 16.47
N THR A 213 1.80 0.48 15.89
CA THR A 213 1.76 1.86 16.38
C THR A 213 0.32 2.36 16.39
N LYS A 214 -0.02 3.16 17.40
CA LYS A 214 -1.37 3.69 17.60
C LYS A 214 -1.52 5.05 16.94
N PHE A 215 -2.49 5.18 16.05
CA PHE A 215 -2.87 6.46 15.45
C PHE A 215 -4.19 6.95 16.00
N SER A 216 -4.50 8.23 15.84
CA SER A 216 -5.84 8.75 16.14
C SER A 216 -6.56 9.04 14.83
N ILE A 217 -7.70 8.39 14.58
CA ILE A 217 -8.60 8.75 13.48
C ILE A 217 -9.89 9.33 14.10
N PRO A 218 -10.12 10.65 14.00
CA PRO A 218 -11.17 11.34 14.76
C PRO A 218 -12.62 11.14 14.27
N GLN A 219 -12.88 10.64 13.05
CA GLN A 219 -14.25 10.44 12.56
C GLN A 219 -14.49 9.01 12.09
N ARG A 220 -15.49 8.33 12.68
CA ARG A 220 -15.96 7.01 12.23
C ARG A 220 -17.46 6.89 12.46
N ILE A 221 -18.16 6.40 11.45
CA ILE A 221 -19.47 5.76 11.60
C ILE A 221 -19.21 4.26 11.63
N SER A 222 -19.53 3.58 12.73
CA SER A 222 -19.44 2.12 12.83
C SER A 222 -20.82 1.53 13.04
N ILE A 223 -21.27 0.69 12.11
CA ILE A 223 -22.36 -0.24 12.35
C ILE A 223 -21.71 -1.55 12.82
N ASN A 224 -21.79 -1.82 14.12
CA ASN A 224 -21.26 -3.05 14.71
C ASN A 224 -22.29 -4.17 14.58
N ILE A 225 -22.02 -5.15 13.73
CA ILE A 225 -22.77 -6.40 13.66
C ILE A 225 -21.95 -7.44 14.41
N THR A 226 -22.35 -7.74 15.64
CA THR A 226 -21.72 -8.79 16.44
C THR A 226 -22.23 -10.15 15.96
N ALA A 227 -21.36 -10.95 15.33
CA ALA A 227 -21.66 -12.33 15.02
C ALA A 227 -21.64 -13.17 16.32
N PRO A 228 -22.45 -14.25 16.43
CA PRO A 228 -22.35 -15.16 17.56
C PRO A 228 -20.94 -15.76 17.61
N ASN A 229 -20.27 -15.56 18.76
CA ASN A 229 -18.94 -16.03 19.15
C ASN A 229 -18.16 -16.79 18.08
N ASN A 230 -17.26 -16.10 17.38
CA ASN A 230 -16.17 -16.77 16.71
C ASN A 230 -15.04 -16.96 17.74
N PRO A 231 -14.77 -18.18 18.25
CA PRO A 231 -13.72 -18.43 19.24
C PRO A 231 -12.30 -18.19 18.70
N PHE A 232 -12.17 -17.74 17.46
CA PHE A 232 -10.91 -17.50 16.75
C PHE A 232 -10.74 -16.05 16.31
N ASP A 233 -11.35 -15.09 17.00
CA ASP A 233 -10.93 -13.69 16.85
C ASP A 233 -9.52 -13.59 17.47
N HIS A 234 -8.52 -13.95 16.67
CA HIS A 234 -7.12 -13.82 17.05
C HIS A 234 -6.89 -12.33 17.26
N ASP A 235 -6.83 -11.92 18.53
CA ASP A 235 -6.24 -10.64 18.92
C ASP A 235 -4.99 -10.42 18.05
N LEU A 236 -4.88 -9.24 17.44
CA LEU A 236 -3.70 -8.82 16.69
C LEU A 236 -2.49 -8.91 17.64
N ARG A 237 -1.87 -10.08 17.74
CA ARG A 237 -0.70 -10.33 18.58
C ARG A 237 0.49 -9.71 17.87
N PHE A 238 0.78 -8.46 18.22
CA PHE A 238 2.05 -7.84 17.92
C PHE A 238 3.03 -8.11 19.06
N GLU A 239 4.31 -8.20 18.73
CA GLU A 239 5.37 -8.45 19.70
C GLU A 239 5.82 -7.15 20.37
N LYS A 240 5.70 -6.03 19.67
CA LYS A 240 6.14 -4.72 20.15
C LYS A 240 5.21 -3.59 19.69
N GLU A 241 4.76 -2.77 20.63
CA GLU A 241 4.18 -1.46 20.32
C GLU A 241 5.34 -0.44 20.26
N ILE A 242 5.41 0.32 19.18
CA ILE A 242 6.50 1.28 18.91
C ILE A 242 5.97 2.71 18.93
N LEU A 243 6.85 3.66 19.23
CA LEU A 243 6.51 5.08 19.19
C LEU A 243 6.49 5.61 17.74
N HIS A 244 5.86 6.77 17.53
CA HIS A 244 5.67 7.36 16.19
C HIS A 244 6.97 7.76 15.51
N ASP A 245 7.94 8.24 16.28
CA ASP A 245 9.27 8.60 15.80
C ASP A 245 10.13 7.37 15.46
N GLU A 246 9.78 6.20 15.99
CA GLU A 246 10.48 4.96 15.70
C GLU A 246 9.97 4.23 14.45
N ILE A 247 8.82 4.60 13.90
CA ILE A 247 8.14 3.90 12.78
C ILE A 247 9.12 3.51 11.67
N HIS A 248 9.93 4.46 11.20
CA HIS A 248 10.83 4.26 10.06
C HIS A 248 12.10 3.48 10.42
N ASN A 249 12.30 3.12 11.69
CA ASN A 249 13.30 2.14 12.13
C ASN A 249 12.83 0.70 11.86
N TYR A 250 11.53 0.49 11.67
CA TYR A 250 10.90 -0.82 11.49
C TYR A 250 10.35 -0.94 10.07
N ARG A 251 11.24 -1.14 9.10
CA ARG A 251 10.88 -1.39 7.71
C ARG A 251 9.97 -2.61 7.58
N MET A 252 8.82 -2.48 6.91
CA MET A 252 7.97 -3.62 6.50
C MET A 252 8.81 -4.67 5.75
N ASP A 253 8.54 -5.94 6.04
CA ASP A 253 9.22 -7.07 5.41
C ASP A 253 9.20 -6.95 3.88
N ALA A 254 10.29 -7.36 3.24
CA ALA A 254 10.48 -7.36 1.80
C ALA A 254 11.62 -8.32 1.44
N SER A 255 11.44 -9.11 0.38
CA SER A 255 12.51 -9.93 -0.18
C SER A 255 13.57 -9.07 -0.88
N GLU A 256 14.77 -9.63 -1.06
CA GLU A 256 15.85 -8.91 -1.74
C GLU A 256 15.50 -8.60 -3.21
N GLU A 257 14.76 -9.50 -3.87
CA GLU A 257 14.19 -9.30 -5.20
C GLU A 257 13.23 -8.11 -5.25
N GLU A 258 12.33 -7.98 -4.27
CA GLU A 258 11.36 -6.88 -4.19
C GLU A 258 12.04 -5.54 -3.92
N ILE A 259 13.06 -5.51 -3.06
CA ILE A 259 13.88 -4.32 -2.78
C ILE A 259 14.50 -3.79 -4.09
N LEU A 260 15.01 -4.70 -4.94
CA LEU A 260 15.60 -4.33 -6.23
C LEU A 260 14.59 -4.25 -7.38
N SER A 261 13.32 -4.62 -7.17
CA SER A 261 12.29 -4.72 -8.22
C SER A 261 12.67 -5.68 -9.35
N LEU A 262 13.22 -6.84 -9.01
CA LEU A 262 13.58 -7.88 -9.97
C LEU A 262 12.40 -8.85 -10.21
N ASN A 263 12.25 -9.30 -11.45
CA ASN A 263 11.34 -10.40 -11.81
C ASN A 263 11.97 -11.75 -11.48
N ASP A 264 11.18 -12.82 -11.50
CA ASP A 264 11.72 -14.18 -11.38
C ASP A 264 12.76 -14.47 -12.50
N ASN A 265 13.78 -15.28 -12.20
CA ASN A 265 14.83 -15.70 -13.14
C ASN A 265 15.79 -14.61 -13.64
N TYR A 266 16.05 -13.58 -12.84
CA TYR A 266 17.05 -12.54 -13.15
C TYR A 266 18.48 -13.10 -13.34
N THR A 267 19.26 -12.37 -14.14
CA THR A 267 20.70 -12.55 -14.42
C THR A 267 21.55 -11.66 -13.50
N GLU A 268 22.86 -11.94 -13.39
CA GLU A 268 23.77 -11.12 -12.58
C GLU A 268 23.85 -9.66 -13.09
N ASN A 269 23.78 -9.46 -14.41
CA ASN A 269 23.75 -8.12 -15.01
C ASN A 269 22.49 -7.35 -14.59
N GLU A 270 21.32 -7.98 -14.62
CA GLU A 270 20.06 -7.34 -14.19
C GLU A 270 20.11 -6.97 -12.70
N ILE A 271 20.73 -7.79 -11.84
CA ILE A 271 20.94 -7.44 -10.42
C ILE A 271 21.77 -6.15 -10.29
N LYS A 272 22.85 -6.02 -11.07
CA LYS A 272 23.73 -4.84 -11.06
C LYS A 272 23.04 -3.59 -11.61
N GLU A 273 22.28 -3.73 -12.69
CA GLU A 273 21.49 -2.65 -13.28
C GLU A 273 20.40 -2.18 -12.32
N ALA A 274 19.66 -3.10 -11.70
CA ALA A 274 18.64 -2.80 -10.71
C ALA A 274 19.23 -2.04 -9.51
N ARG A 275 20.34 -2.52 -8.94
CA ARG A 275 21.04 -1.82 -7.84
C ARG A 275 21.47 -0.42 -8.25
N THR A 276 22.03 -0.26 -9.44
CA THR A 276 22.48 1.06 -9.95
C THR A 276 21.29 2.00 -10.12
N SER A 277 20.19 1.52 -10.71
CA SER A 277 18.95 2.26 -10.89
C SER A 277 18.37 2.72 -9.55
N LYS A 278 18.22 1.80 -8.57
CA LYS A 278 17.72 2.15 -7.23
C LYS A 278 18.67 3.09 -6.48
N ALA A 279 19.98 2.87 -6.56
CA ALA A 279 20.96 3.77 -5.95
C ALA A 279 20.81 5.20 -6.47
N LEU A 280 20.60 5.39 -7.78
CA LEU A 280 20.35 6.70 -8.36
C LEU A 280 19.05 7.33 -7.84
N ILE A 281 18.04 6.54 -7.48
CA ILE A 281 16.79 7.06 -6.92
C ILE A 281 16.97 7.48 -5.46
N TYR A 282 17.71 6.69 -4.68
CA TYR A 282 17.78 6.84 -3.22
C TYR A 282 19.03 7.56 -2.68
N HIS A 283 19.97 7.98 -3.54
CA HIS A 283 21.19 8.67 -3.11
C HIS A 283 20.89 10.01 -2.43
N SER A 284 21.41 10.21 -1.21
CA SER A 284 21.22 11.43 -0.41
C SER A 284 21.58 12.71 -1.17
N ASP A 285 22.71 12.72 -1.89
CA ASP A 285 23.19 13.91 -2.61
C ASP A 285 22.24 14.41 -3.71
N ARG A 286 21.28 13.57 -4.15
CA ARG A 286 20.26 14.01 -5.10
C ARG A 286 19.17 14.84 -4.44
N PHE A 287 19.08 14.86 -3.12
CA PHE A 287 18.04 15.57 -2.40
C PHE A 287 18.66 16.52 -1.39
N SER A 288 18.57 17.82 -1.65
CA SER A 288 18.81 18.84 -0.62
C SER A 288 17.53 18.99 0.21
N LEU A 289 17.13 17.95 0.95
CA LEU A 289 15.88 17.95 1.72
C LEU A 289 15.91 18.96 2.87
N GLY A 290 17.10 19.22 3.43
CA GLY A 290 17.27 20.08 4.61
C GLY A 290 16.66 19.47 5.87
N ASP A 291 16.25 18.20 5.82
CA ASP A 291 15.61 17.48 6.91
C ASP A 291 16.39 16.19 7.22
N SER A 292 17.17 16.25 8.29
CA SER A 292 18.01 15.13 8.76
C SER A 292 17.22 13.84 9.01
N PHE A 293 15.92 13.94 9.32
CA PHE A 293 15.08 12.77 9.52
C PHE A 293 14.81 12.06 8.19
N LEU A 294 14.44 12.80 7.14
CA LEU A 294 14.22 12.23 5.81
C LEU A 294 15.52 11.69 5.21
N ASP A 295 16.63 12.39 5.41
CA ASP A 295 17.96 11.92 5.00
C ASP A 295 18.30 10.58 5.66
N SER A 296 17.95 10.41 6.94
CA SER A 296 18.13 9.15 7.65
C SER A 296 17.30 8.00 7.06
N ILE A 297 16.08 8.27 6.60
CA ILE A 297 15.23 7.27 5.94
C ILE A 297 15.86 6.85 4.62
N MET A 298 16.30 7.81 3.79
CA MET A 298 16.93 7.56 2.49
C MET A 298 18.23 6.77 2.63
N ASN A 299 19.06 7.13 3.61
CA ASN A 299 20.30 6.40 3.91
C ASN A 299 20.03 4.93 4.27
N ARG A 300 18.97 4.65 5.05
CA ARG A 300 18.57 3.27 5.34
C ARG A 300 18.09 2.53 4.10
N ARG A 301 17.27 3.16 3.23
CA ARG A 301 16.87 2.56 1.95
C ARG A 301 18.10 2.21 1.11
N MET A 302 19.08 3.09 1.06
CA MET A 302 20.32 2.85 0.33
C MET A 302 21.15 1.69 0.92
N GLN A 303 21.22 1.58 2.25
CA GLN A 303 21.85 0.44 2.93
C GLN A 303 21.13 -0.89 2.62
N GLU A 304 19.80 -0.89 2.58
CA GLU A 304 18.99 -2.05 2.22
C GLU A 304 19.22 -2.47 0.77
N ILE A 305 19.24 -1.52 -0.17
CA ILE A 305 19.54 -1.78 -1.59
C ILE A 305 20.91 -2.45 -1.75
N ASN A 306 21.93 -1.94 -1.06
CA ASN A 306 23.27 -2.54 -1.09
C ASN A 306 23.29 -3.94 -0.45
N SER A 307 22.58 -4.12 0.66
CA SER A 307 22.51 -5.42 1.35
C SER A 307 21.78 -6.47 0.50
N ALA A 308 20.69 -6.08 -0.17
CA ALA A 308 19.95 -6.92 -1.09
C ALA A 308 20.83 -7.35 -2.28
N TYR A 309 21.55 -6.39 -2.89
CA TYR A 309 22.50 -6.67 -3.97
C TYR A 309 23.57 -7.69 -3.56
N GLU A 310 24.24 -7.48 -2.42
CA GLU A 310 25.27 -8.40 -1.93
C GLU A 310 24.70 -9.79 -1.59
N SER A 311 23.49 -9.86 -1.04
CA SER A 311 22.79 -11.13 -0.76
C SER A 311 22.52 -11.91 -2.05
N LEU A 312 21.89 -11.26 -3.04
CA LEU A 312 21.53 -11.92 -4.31
C LEU A 312 22.76 -12.32 -5.12
N LYS A 313 23.81 -11.49 -5.10
CA LYS A 313 25.09 -11.83 -5.76
C LYS A 313 25.73 -13.09 -5.18
N ARG A 314 25.64 -13.32 -3.87
CA ARG A 314 26.17 -14.55 -3.22
C ARG A 314 25.33 -15.80 -3.51
N LYS A 315 24.05 -15.64 -3.86
CA LYS A 315 23.14 -16.74 -4.19
C LYS A 315 23.33 -17.27 -5.62
N LYS A 316 24.03 -16.53 -6.49
CA LYS A 316 24.35 -16.89 -7.88
C LYS A 316 25.75 -17.51 -7.97
#